data_AF-A0A1F6JRV2-F1
#
_entry.id   AF-A0A1F6JRV2-F1
#
_cell.length_a   1.000
_cell.length_b   1.000
_cell.length_c   1.000
_cell.angle_alpha   90.00
_cell.angle_beta   90.00
_cell.angle_gamma   90.00
#
_symmetry.space_group_name_H-M   'P 1'
#
loop_
_entity.id
_entity.type
_entity.pdbx_description
1 polymer ?
#
loop_
_entity_poly.entity_id
_entity_poly.type
_entity_poly.pdbx_seq_one_letter_code
_entity_poly.pdbx_strand_id
1 'polypeptide(L)'
;MGKEIEPQGEWQANLERAREILSEIRETLILSWLKIHLTDDKKERIIWGERWGEAVKEEVALTGDVIAPAKIELGLPIANRNQERRIKRRAGKISKMCGKTPEEGIEIARRHIRVTKKIQHRLGVDGS
;
A
#
# COMPACT_ATOMS: atom_id res chain seq x y z
N MET A 1 13.19 38.19 -5.14
CA MET A 1 13.24 37.27 -3.99
C MET A 1 12.32 36.09 -4.28
N GLY A 2 12.82 35.09 -5.00
CA GLY A 2 12.12 33.81 -5.09
C GLY A 2 12.28 33.11 -3.75
N LYS A 3 11.18 32.74 -3.10
CA LYS A 3 11.24 31.82 -1.97
C LYS A 3 11.68 30.49 -2.57
N GLU A 4 12.95 30.13 -2.38
CA GLU A 4 13.39 28.75 -2.60
C GLU A 4 12.48 27.88 -1.73
N ILE A 5 11.65 27.07 -2.38
CA ILE A 5 10.82 26.10 -1.70
C ILE A 5 11.80 25.11 -1.10
N GLU A 6 11.86 25.04 0.23
CA GLU A 6 12.79 24.15 0.92
C GLU A 6 12.57 22.70 0.46
N PRO A 7 13.63 21.97 0.07
CA PRO A 7 13.52 20.59 -0.43
C PRO A 7 12.72 19.65 0.50
N GLN A 8 12.74 19.90 1.81
CA GLN A 8 11.99 19.14 2.80
C GLN A 8 10.47 19.25 2.63
N GLY A 9 9.94 20.41 2.23
CA GLY A 9 8.51 20.61 2.00
C GLY A 9 7.99 19.80 0.80
N GLU A 10 8.81 19.68 -0.25
CA GLU A 10 8.50 18.86 -1.42
C GLU A 10 8.51 17.36 -1.09
N TRP A 11 9.50 16.90 -0.31
CA TRP A 11 9.55 15.50 0.14
C TRP A 11 8.36 15.10 1.00
N GLN A 12 7.93 15.97 1.91
CA GLN A 12 6.77 15.71 2.76
C GLN A 12 5.49 15.59 1.93
N ALA A 13 5.24 16.53 1.02
CA ALA A 13 4.08 16.50 0.13
C ALA A 13 4.08 15.27 -0.79
N ASN A 14 5.24 14.93 -1.36
CA ASN A 14 5.42 13.73 -2.18
C ASN A 14 5.14 12.45 -1.38
N LEU A 15 5.60 12.38 -0.14
CA LEU A 15 5.37 11.24 0.74
C LEU A 15 3.89 11.09 1.13
N GLU A 16 3.20 12.20 1.40
CA GLU A 16 1.77 12.17 1.71
C GLU A 16 0.95 11.69 0.51
N ARG A 17 1.20 12.25 -0.67
CA ARG A 17 0.57 11.81 -1.92
C ARG A 17 0.85 10.34 -2.22
N ALA A 18 2.11 9.90 -2.06
CA ALA A 18 2.48 8.50 -2.26
C ALA A 18 1.78 7.56 -1.27
N ARG A 19 1.54 7.99 -0.02
CA ARG A 19 0.79 7.20 0.96
C ARG A 19 -0.68 7.03 0.60
N GLU A 20 -1.29 8.03 -0.02
CA GLU A 20 -2.68 7.97 -0.50
C GLU A 20 -2.80 7.01 -1.68
N ILE A 21 -1.94 7.15 -2.69
CA ILE A 21 -1.88 6.25 -3.84
C ILE A 21 -1.62 4.81 -3.38
N LEU A 22 -0.65 4.59 -2.48
CA LEU A 22 -0.38 3.26 -1.91
C LEU A 22 -1.60 2.69 -1.18
N SER A 23 -2.42 3.54 -0.56
CA SER A 23 -3.66 3.12 0.08
C SER A 23 -4.66 2.60 -0.94
N GLU A 24 -4.84 3.28 -2.07
CA GLU A 24 -5.74 2.88 -3.15
C GLU A 24 -5.27 1.59 -3.84
N ILE A 25 -3.97 1.49 -4.14
CA ILE A 25 -3.35 0.27 -4.69
C ILE A 25 -3.65 -0.92 -3.78
N ARG A 26 -3.54 -0.75 -2.46
CA ARG A 26 -3.84 -1.82 -1.50
C ARG A 26 -5.30 -2.22 -1.47
N GLU A 27 -6.21 -1.27 -1.64
CA GLU A 27 -7.64 -1.56 -1.77
C GLU A 27 -7.90 -2.42 -3.02
N THR A 28 -7.25 -2.09 -4.14
CA THR A 28 -7.28 -2.90 -5.38
C THR A 28 -6.71 -4.30 -5.16
N LEU A 29 -5.58 -4.43 -4.45
CA LEU A 29 -4.97 -5.72 -4.12
C LEU A 29 -5.89 -6.60 -3.28
N ILE A 30 -6.49 -6.02 -2.23
CA ILE A 30 -7.42 -6.73 -1.33
C ILE A 30 -8.66 -7.16 -2.11
N LEU A 31 -9.28 -6.25 -2.87
CA LEU A 31 -10.47 -6.56 -3.66
C LEU A 31 -10.18 -7.65 -4.69
N SER A 32 -9.07 -7.53 -5.42
CA SER A 32 -8.70 -8.50 -6.46
C SER A 32 -8.43 -9.87 -5.84
N TRP A 33 -7.70 -9.94 -4.72
CA TRP A 33 -7.49 -11.19 -4.00
C TRP A 33 -8.81 -11.83 -3.58
N LEU A 34 -9.72 -11.05 -2.99
CA LEU A 34 -11.04 -11.55 -2.56
C LEU A 34 -11.84 -12.07 -3.76
N LYS A 35 -11.89 -11.33 -4.86
CA LYS A 35 -12.63 -11.71 -6.05
C LYS A 35 -12.11 -12.98 -6.70
N ILE A 36 -10.78 -13.16 -6.79
CA ILE A 36 -10.15 -14.39 -7.29
C ILE A 36 -10.60 -15.62 -6.46
N HIS A 37 -10.73 -15.46 -5.14
CA HIS A 37 -11.08 -16.56 -4.23
C HIS A 37 -12.59 -16.71 -3.98
N LEU A 38 -13.42 -15.85 -4.57
CA LEU A 38 -14.87 -15.87 -4.44
C LEU A 38 -15.58 -16.37 -5.70
N THR A 39 -14.88 -16.42 -6.83
CA THR A 39 -15.47 -16.79 -8.11
C THR A 39 -14.86 -18.07 -8.65
N ASP A 40 -15.73 -18.96 -9.14
CA ASP A 40 -15.33 -20.14 -9.91
C ASP A 40 -15.18 -19.82 -11.40
N ASP A 41 -15.62 -18.64 -11.86
CA ASP A 41 -15.49 -18.23 -13.25
C ASP A 41 -14.01 -17.99 -13.60
N LYS A 42 -13.52 -18.74 -14.59
CA LYS A 42 -12.13 -18.63 -15.08
C LYS A 42 -11.82 -17.25 -15.67
N LYS A 43 -12.75 -16.64 -16.40
CA LYS A 43 -12.55 -15.32 -17.02
C LYS A 43 -12.48 -14.25 -15.95
N GLU A 44 -13.37 -14.28 -14.97
CA GLU A 44 -13.30 -13.35 -13.84
C GLU A 44 -11.99 -13.51 -13.08
N ARG A 45 -11.55 -14.75 -12.80
CA ARG A 45 -10.25 -14.99 -12.16
C ARG A 45 -9.07 -14.41 -12.94
N ILE A 46 -9.09 -14.48 -14.27
CA ILE A 46 -8.05 -13.88 -15.12
C ILE A 46 -8.06 -12.35 -14.96
N ILE A 47 -9.22 -11.71 -15.12
CA ILE A 47 -9.35 -10.24 -15.03
C ILE A 47 -8.87 -9.73 -13.67
N TRP A 48 -9.29 -10.38 -12.58
CA TRP A 48 -8.85 -9.98 -11.24
C TRP A 48 -7.38 -10.36 -10.97
N GLY A 49 -6.88 -11.43 -11.58
CA GLY A 49 -5.46 -11.81 -11.52
C GLY A 49 -4.55 -10.77 -12.18
N GLU A 50 -4.93 -10.27 -13.35
CA GLU A 50 -4.21 -9.20 -14.06
C GLU A 50 -4.18 -7.91 -13.23
N ARG A 51 -5.35 -7.47 -12.73
CA ARG A 51 -5.46 -6.30 -11.84
C ARG A 51 -4.61 -6.45 -10.57
N TRP A 52 -4.58 -7.64 -9.99
CA TRP A 52 -3.73 -7.92 -8.84
C TRP A 52 -2.25 -7.81 -9.21
N GLY A 53 -1.83 -8.37 -10.34
CA GLY A 53 -0.45 -8.31 -10.82
C GLY A 53 0.03 -6.89 -11.11
N GLU A 54 -0.81 -6.06 -11.74
CA GLU A 54 -0.54 -4.63 -11.98
C GLU A 54 -0.39 -3.87 -10.66
N ALA A 55 -1.34 -4.03 -9.74
CA ALA A 55 -1.30 -3.36 -8.44
C ALA A 55 -0.08 -3.77 -7.60
N VAL A 56 0.41 -5.02 -7.71
CA VAL A 56 1.65 -5.44 -7.03
C VAL A 56 2.85 -4.68 -7.62
N LYS A 57 2.95 -4.56 -8.95
CA LYS A 57 4.04 -3.82 -9.60
C LYS A 57 4.04 -2.36 -9.18
N GLU A 58 2.87 -1.72 -9.15
CA GLU A 58 2.71 -0.34 -8.70
C GLU A 58 3.05 -0.17 -7.21
N GLU A 59 2.61 -1.09 -6.33
CA GLU A 59 2.97 -1.05 -4.89
C GLU A 59 4.49 -1.11 -4.70
N VAL A 60 5.18 -1.97 -5.46
CA VAL A 60 6.64 -2.11 -5.38
C VAL A 60 7.35 -0.86 -5.89
N ALA A 61 7.00 -0.37 -7.09
CA ALA A 61 7.60 0.82 -7.68
C ALA A 61 7.41 2.04 -6.79
N LEU A 62 6.18 2.33 -6.38
CA LEU A 62 5.89 3.48 -5.51
C LEU A 62 6.62 3.40 -4.15
N THR A 63 6.75 2.19 -3.60
CA THR A 63 7.49 1.98 -2.36
C THR A 63 8.99 2.24 -2.53
N GLY A 64 9.58 1.73 -3.62
CA GLY A 64 11.00 1.83 -3.89
C GLY A 64 11.45 3.21 -4.37
N ASP A 65 10.68 3.81 -5.27
CA ASP A 65 11.09 5.02 -5.99
C ASP A 65 10.72 6.30 -5.24
N VAL A 66 9.72 6.26 -4.36
CA VAL A 66 9.20 7.45 -3.67
C VAL A 66 9.20 7.30 -2.16
N ILE A 67 8.52 6.27 -1.62
CA ILE A 67 8.27 6.19 -0.18
C ILE A 67 9.56 5.94 0.62
N ALA A 68 10.39 4.98 0.20
CA ALA A 68 11.63 4.69 0.90
C ALA A 68 12.61 5.87 0.84
N PRO A 69 12.92 6.47 -0.34
CA PRO A 69 13.76 7.66 -0.44
C PRO A 69 13.24 8.83 0.41
N ALA A 70 11.95 9.15 0.32
CA ALA A 70 11.38 10.25 1.10
C ALA A 70 11.48 10.01 2.61
N LYS A 71 11.35 8.77 3.06
CA LYS A 71 11.51 8.45 4.49
C LYS A 71 12.94 8.54 4.97
N ILE A 72 13.90 8.13 4.15
CA ILE A 72 15.34 8.26 4.46
C ILE A 72 15.67 9.75 4.61
N GLU A 73 15.27 10.56 3.64
CA GLU A 73 15.53 11.99 3.63
C GLU A 73 14.89 12.72 4.83
N LEU A 74 13.67 12.33 5.18
CA LEU A 74 12.93 12.93 6.30
C LEU A 74 13.23 12.28 7.66
N GLY A 75 14.12 11.29 7.74
CA GLY A 75 14.42 10.55 8.97
C GLY A 75 13.19 9.85 9.59
N LEU A 76 12.25 9.41 8.77
CA LEU A 76 10.98 8.84 9.21
C LEU A 76 11.03 7.32 9.35
N PRO A 77 10.33 6.75 10.36
CA PRO A 77 10.36 5.31 10.59
C PRO A 77 9.68 4.51 9.47
N ILE A 78 10.08 3.23 9.34
CA ILE A 78 9.36 2.25 8.51
C ILE A 78 7.88 2.17 8.90
N ALA A 79 7.57 2.15 10.19
CA ALA A 79 6.21 2.01 10.67
C ALA A 79 5.43 3.34 10.60
N ASN A 80 4.21 3.29 10.08
CA ASN A 80 3.23 4.36 10.26
C ASN A 80 1.95 3.76 10.83
N ARG A 81 1.85 3.72 12.16
CA ARG A 81 0.78 3.01 12.87
C ARG A 81 -0.62 3.53 12.52
N ASN A 82 -0.75 4.84 12.30
CA ASN A 82 -2.02 5.46 11.93
C ASN A 82 -2.46 5.04 10.53
N GLN A 83 -1.55 5.11 9.55
CA GLN A 83 -1.84 4.70 8.18
C GLN A 83 -2.10 3.18 8.10
N GLU A 84 -1.31 2.36 8.79
CA GLU A 84 -1.52 0.90 8.84
C GLU A 84 -2.88 0.54 9.46
N ARG A 85 -3.31 1.26 10.51
CA ARG A 85 -4.64 1.08 11.12
C ARG A 85 -5.75 1.48 10.15
N ARG A 86 -5.59 2.59 9.42
CA ARG A 86 -6.55 3.06 8.41
C ARG A 86 -6.72 2.02 7.30
N ILE A 87 -5.61 1.49 6.76
CA ILE A 87 -5.62 0.45 5.73
C ILE A 87 -6.34 -0.80 6.22
N LYS A 88 -6.01 -1.30 7.42
CA LYS A 88 -6.69 -2.48 7.99
C LYS A 88 -8.19 -2.26 8.15
N ARG A 89 -8.61 -1.08 8.61
CA ARG A 89 -10.03 -0.73 8.74
C ARG A 89 -10.74 -0.72 7.37
N ARG A 90 -10.12 -0.15 6.33
CA ARG A 90 -10.67 -0.15 4.97
C ARG A 90 -10.74 -1.57 4.39
N ALA A 91 -9.68 -2.36 4.57
CA ALA A 91 -9.64 -3.76 4.17
C ALA A 91 -10.78 -4.58 4.77
N GLY A 92 -11.06 -4.41 6.06
CA GLY A 92 -12.19 -5.07 6.71
C GLY A 92 -13.55 -4.65 6.12
N LYS A 93 -13.72 -3.39 5.70
CA LYS A 93 -14.94 -2.93 5.01
C LYS A 93 -15.08 -3.56 3.62
N ILE A 94 -14.01 -3.59 2.83
CA ILE A 94 -14.00 -4.23 1.50
C ILE A 94 -14.35 -5.71 1.61
N SER A 95 -13.77 -6.40 2.60
CA SER A 95 -14.07 -7.80 2.86
C SER A 95 -15.56 -8.03 3.15
N LYS A 96 -16.18 -7.21 4.02
CA LYS A 96 -17.62 -7.26 4.27
C LYS A 96 -18.46 -7.06 3.00
N MET A 97 -18.08 -6.09 2.16
CA MET A 97 -18.78 -5.83 0.89
C MET A 97 -18.70 -7.01 -0.08
N CYS A 98 -17.69 -7.87 0.06
CA CYS A 98 -17.52 -9.09 -0.72
C CYS A 98 -18.14 -10.33 -0.05
N GLY A 99 -18.92 -10.17 1.03
CA GLY A 99 -19.54 -11.29 1.75
C GLY A 99 -18.58 -12.10 2.62
N LYS A 100 -17.43 -11.52 2.98
CA LYS A 100 -16.39 -12.13 3.82
C LYS A 100 -16.31 -11.48 5.19
N THR A 101 -15.55 -12.08 6.09
CA THR A 101 -15.33 -11.53 7.43
C THR A 101 -14.35 -10.34 7.39
N PRO A 102 -14.46 -9.34 8.29
CA PRO A 102 -13.48 -8.26 8.39
C PRO A 102 -12.05 -8.75 8.60
N GLU A 103 -11.90 -9.83 9.36
CA GLU A 103 -10.64 -10.44 9.74
C GLU A 103 -9.86 -10.93 8.51
N GLU A 104 -10.54 -11.54 7.53
CA GLU A 104 -9.93 -11.95 6.26
C GLU A 104 -9.32 -10.75 5.52
N GLY A 105 -10.06 -9.65 5.37
CA GLY A 105 -9.56 -8.42 4.78
C GLY A 105 -8.35 -7.85 5.54
N ILE A 106 -8.42 -7.84 6.87
CA ILE A 106 -7.33 -7.36 7.73
C ILE A 106 -6.08 -8.23 7.57
N GLU A 107 -6.22 -9.56 7.42
CA GLU A 107 -5.09 -10.47 7.21
C GLU A 107 -4.41 -10.20 5.87
N ILE A 108 -5.17 -10.03 4.79
CA ILE A 108 -4.63 -9.68 3.48
C ILE A 108 -3.85 -8.36 3.57
N ALA A 109 -4.44 -7.33 4.18
CA ALA A 109 -3.77 -6.05 4.40
C ALA A 109 -2.45 -6.20 5.20
N ARG A 110 -2.42 -7.04 6.23
CA ARG A 110 -1.20 -7.32 7.02
C ARG A 110 -0.09 -7.91 6.14
N ARG A 111 -0.44 -8.79 5.18
CA ARG A 111 0.53 -9.39 4.25
C ARG A 111 1.17 -8.32 3.36
N HIS A 112 0.37 -7.44 2.75
CA HIS A 112 0.88 -6.36 1.89
C HIS A 112 1.72 -5.32 2.66
N ILE A 113 1.27 -4.92 3.86
CA ILE A 113 2.06 -4.05 4.75
C ILE A 113 3.42 -4.71 5.04
N ARG A 114 3.46 -6.01 5.33
CA ARG A 114 4.73 -6.72 5.58
C ARG A 114 5.65 -6.71 4.36
N VAL A 115 5.13 -6.89 3.15
CA VAL A 115 5.93 -6.86 1.91
C VAL A 115 6.59 -5.49 1.73
N THR A 116 5.83 -4.41 1.80
CA THR A 116 6.40 -3.05 1.66
C THR A 116 7.39 -2.68 2.75
N LYS A 117 7.18 -3.15 3.99
CA LYS A 117 8.17 -2.98 5.07
C LYS A 117 9.48 -3.71 4.77
N LYS A 118 9.42 -4.92 4.18
CA LYS A 118 10.62 -5.65 3.73
C LYS A 118 11.36 -4.89 2.63
N ILE A 119 10.65 -4.27 1.69
CA ILE A 119 11.25 -3.45 0.64
C ILE A 119 11.96 -2.23 1.27
N GLN A 120 11.27 -1.47 2.11
CA GLN A 120 11.84 -0.31 2.81
C GLN A 120 13.08 -0.67 3.63
N HIS A 121 13.04 -1.79 4.38
CA HIS A 121 14.20 -2.27 5.12
C HIS A 121 15.38 -2.62 4.22
N ARG A 122 15.14 -3.24 3.05
CA ARG A 122 16.22 -3.53 2.08
C ARG A 122 16.83 -2.27 1.48
N LEU A 123 16.07 -1.18 1.45
CA LEU A 123 16.50 0.11 0.93
C LEU A 123 17.12 1.03 2.00
N GLY A 124 17.28 0.56 3.24
CA GLY A 124 17.93 1.33 4.31
C GLY A 124 17.04 2.32 5.05
N VAL A 125 15.71 2.18 4.97
CA VAL A 125 14.83 2.90 5.90
C VAL A 125 14.98 2.25 7.28
N ASP A 126 15.50 2.98 8.26
CA ASP A 126 15.75 2.42 9.58
C ASP A 126 14.47 2.08 10.35
N GLY A 127 14.54 0.97 11.09
CA GLY A 127 13.47 0.51 11.96
C GLY A 127 13.56 1.15 13.34
N SER A 128 12.61 2.02 13.67
CA SER A 128 12.22 2.30 15.06
C SER A 128 10.81 1.78 15.35
#